data_AF-A0A2V9LDB2-F1
#
_entry.id   AF-A0A2V9LDB2-F1
#
_cell.length_a   1.000
_cell.length_b   1.000
_cell.length_c   1.000
_cell.angle_alpha   90.00
_cell.angle_beta   90.00
_cell.angle_gamma   90.00
#
_symmetry.space_group_name_H-M   'P 1'
#
loop_
_entity.id
_entity.type
_entity.pdbx_description
1 polymer ?
#
loop_
_entity_poly.entity_id
_entity_poly.type
_entity_poly.pdbx_seq_one_letter_code
_entity_poly.pdbx_strand_id
1 'polypeptide(L)' 'MKIRIPPPLRKFTGGAETAEVSAENLKELFEALESQFPGIKQALSNPDGTPQRFINIYVNDEDIRFLGGAGYTF' A
#
# COMPACT_ATOMS: atom_id res chain seq x y z
N MET A 1 9.00 -6.81 3.61
CA MET A 1 7.82 -6.76 4.51
C MET A 1 6.69 -7.59 3.92
N LYS A 2 5.78 -8.10 4.75
CA LYS A 2 4.60 -8.84 4.28
C LYS A 2 3.36 -7.95 4.36
N ILE A 3 2.68 -7.78 3.23
CA ILE A 3 1.47 -6.96 3.11
C ILE A 3 0.27 -7.87 2.94
N ARG A 4 -0.81 -7.58 3.66
CA ARG A 4 -2.10 -8.25 3.46
C ARG A 4 -2.91 -7.52 2.40
N ILE A 5 -3.39 -8.27 1.43
CA ILE A 5 -4.15 -7.72 0.30
C ILE A 5 -5.64 -7.99 0.52
N PRO A 6 -6.45 -6.94 0.72
CA PRO A 6 -7.88 -7.09 0.90
C PRO A 6 -8.54 -7.63 -0.38
N PRO A 7 -9.66 -8.36 -0.27
CA PRO A 7 -10.38 -8.93 -1.41
C PRO A 7 -10.57 -8.01 -2.64
N PRO A 8 -10.96 -6.72 -2.51
CA PRO A 8 -11.12 -5.83 -3.67
C PRO A 8 -9.83 -5.57 -4.47
N LEU A 9 -8.66 -5.72 -3.84
CA LEU A 9 -7.37 -5.53 -4.49
C LEU A 9 -6.79 -6.82 -5.07
N ARG A 10 -7.34 -7.99 -4.71
CA ARG A 10 -6.89 -9.29 -5.24
C ARG A 10 -7.03 -9.42 -6.75
N LYS A 11 -7.90 -8.60 -7.36
CA LYS A 11 -8.02 -8.50 -8.84
C LYS A 11 -6.73 -8.05 -9.52
N PHE A 12 -5.90 -7.25 -8.82
CA PHE A 12 -4.61 -6.79 -9.34
C PHE A 12 -3.49 -7.79 -9.08
N THR A 13 -3.63 -8.62 -8.05
CA THR A 13 -2.59 -9.56 -7.59
C THR A 13 -2.82 -10.99 -8.03
N GLY A 14 -3.75 -11.22 -8.96
CA GLY A 14 -4.08 -12.56 -9.46
C GLY A 14 -4.65 -13.49 -8.38
N GLY A 15 -5.27 -12.94 -7.33
CA GLY A 15 -5.83 -13.72 -6.23
C GLY A 15 -4.94 -13.84 -4.99
N ALA A 16 -3.72 -13.26 -4.99
CA ALA A 16 -2.82 -13.35 -3.85
C ALA A 16 -3.38 -12.63 -2.62
N GLU A 17 -3.44 -13.33 -1.49
CA GLU A 17 -3.90 -12.78 -0.20
C GLU A 17 -2.82 -11.96 0.51
N THR A 18 -1.56 -12.25 0.20
CA THR A 18 -0.41 -11.58 0.78
C THR A 18 0.65 -11.36 -0.29
N ALA A 19 1.31 -10.20 -0.25
CA ALA A 19 2.48 -9.91 -1.09
C ALA A 19 3.69 -9.58 -0.24
N GLU A 20 4.87 -9.95 -0.74
CA GLU A 20 6.14 -9.59 -0.15
C GLU A 20 6.78 -8.47 -0.96
N VAL A 21 7.04 -7.36 -0.28
CA VAL A 21 7.52 -6.14 -0.91
C VAL A 21 8.54 -5.47 0.01
N SER A 22 9.54 -4.84 -0.56
CA SER A 22 10.54 -4.06 0.17
C SER A 22 10.36 -2.59 -0.17
N ALA A 23 10.19 -1.76 0.84
CA ALA A 23 10.04 -0.31 0.73
C ALA A 23 10.36 0.33 2.07
N GLU A 24 10.92 1.54 2.05
CA GLU A 24 11.26 2.30 3.26
C GLU A 24 10.14 3.27 3.65
N ASN A 25 9.24 3.61 2.73
CA ASN A 25 8.12 4.53 2.96
C ASN A 25 6.89 4.16 2.10
N LEU A 26 5.77 4.86 2.32
CA LEU A 26 4.52 4.62 1.57
C LEU A 26 4.67 4.80 0.05
N LYS A 27 5.44 5.80 -0.38
CA LYS A 27 5.59 6.12 -1.80
C LYS A 27 6.31 4.97 -2.51
N GLU A 28 7.42 4.51 -1.94
CA GLU A 28 8.15 3.35 -2.42
C GLU A 28 7.31 2.08 -2.34
N LEU A 29 6.48 1.92 -1.30
CA LEU A 29 5.58 0.78 -1.17
C LEU A 29 4.60 0.72 -2.33
N PHE A 30 3.98 1.85 -2.68
CA PHE A 30 3.07 1.94 -3.80
C PHE A 30 3.77 1.74 -5.14
N GLU A 31 4.99 2.23 -5.32
CA GLU A 31 5.79 2.02 -6.54
C GLU A 31 6.22 0.55 -6.69
N ALA A 32 6.67 -0.08 -5.61
CA ALA A 32 7.05 -1.48 -5.61
C ALA A 32 5.83 -2.40 -5.84
N LEU A 33 4.68 -2.06 -5.24
CA LEU A 33 3.41 -2.74 -5.52
C LEU A 33 2.95 -2.55 -6.96
N GLU A 34 3.08 -1.36 -7.54
CA GLU A 34 2.77 -1.11 -8.96
C GLU A 34 3.67 -1.92 -9.89
N SER A 35 4.96 -2.02 -9.56
CA SER A 35 5.92 -2.80 -10.35
C SER A 35 5.62 -4.30 -10.31
N GLN A 36 5.10 -4.82 -9.20
CA GLN A 36 4.69 -6.23 -9.09
C GLN A 36 3.28 -6.47 -9.65
N PHE A 37 2.38 -5.51 -9.44
CA PHE A 37 0.95 -5.59 -9.73
C PHE A 37 0.48 -4.32 -10.44
N PRO A 38 0.66 -4.24 -11.77
CA PRO A 38 0.29 -3.04 -12.54
C PRO A 38 -1.17 -2.63 -12.33
N GLY A 39 -1.40 -1.34 -12.06
CA GLY A 39 -2.71 -0.74 -11.82
C GLY A 39 -3.15 -0.72 -10.35
N ILE A 40 -2.46 -1.41 -9.44
CA ILE A 40 -2.83 -1.43 -8.01
C ILE A 40 -2.66 -0.05 -7.35
N LYS A 41 -1.68 0.74 -7.80
CA LYS A 41 -1.38 2.06 -7.23
C LYS A 41 -2.55 3.03 -7.37
N GLN A 42 -3.32 2.92 -8.47
CA GLN A 42 -4.50 3.76 -8.70
C GLN A 42 -5.63 3.47 -7.70
N ALA A 43 -5.70 2.24 -7.20
CA ALA A 43 -6.65 1.87 -6.16
C ALA A 43 -6.18 2.32 -4.76
N LEU A 44 -4.86 2.40 -4.54
CA LEU A 44 -4.26 2.70 -3.24
C LEU A 44 -4.01 4.19 -2.98
N SER A 45 -3.60 4.91 -4.01
CA SER A 45 -3.14 6.30 -3.95
C SER A 45 -3.79 7.16 -5.02
N ASN A 46 -3.88 8.45 -4.72
CA ASN A 46 -4.29 9.48 -5.67
C ASN A 46 -3.12 9.82 -6.61
N PRO A 47 -3.39 10.54 -7.72
CA PRO A 47 -2.35 10.99 -8.65
C PRO A 47 -1.26 11.86 -8.00
N ASP A 48 -1.61 12.57 -6.93
CA ASP A 48 -0.68 13.39 -6.13
C ASP A 48 0.20 12.58 -5.17
N GLY A 49 0.01 11.26 -5.09
CA GLY A 49 0.79 10.36 -4.24
C GLY A 49 0.25 10.20 -2.81
N THR A 50 -0.81 10.91 -2.43
CA THR A 50 -1.48 10.65 -1.15
C THR A 50 -2.30 9.36 -1.17
N PRO A 51 -2.41 8.62 -0.05
CA PRO A 51 -3.34 7.50 0.06
C PRO A 51 -4.78 7.92 -0.20
N GLN A 52 -5.59 7.05 -0.81
CA GLN A 52 -7.02 7.33 -0.95
C GLN A 52 -7.70 7.48 0.42
N ARG A 53 -8.68 8.39 0.51
CA ARG A 53 -9.42 8.69 1.75
C ARG A 53 -10.13 7.48 2.36
N PHE A 54 -10.48 6.49 1.54
CA PHE A 54 -11.19 5.29 1.95
C PHE A 54 -10.26 4.13 2.33
N ILE A 55 -8.94 4.35 2.30
CA ILE A 55 -7.94 3.35 2.65
C ILE A 55 -7.34 3.71 4.00
N ASN A 56 -7.33 2.72 4.88
CA ASN A 56 -6.60 2.77 6.14
C ASN A 56 -5.37 1.89 5.98
N ILE A 57 -4.22 2.41 6.40
CA ILE A 57 -2.95 1.72 6.32
C ILE A 57 -2.43 1.58 7.74
N TYR A 58 -2.05 0.36 8.10
CA TYR A 58 -1.59 0.01 9.42
C TYR A 58 -0.17 -0.54 9.31
N VAL A 59 0.71 -0.10 10.21
CA VAL A 59 2.08 -0.60 10.36
C VAL A 59 2.17 -1.17 11.77
N ASN A 60 2.42 -2.47 11.90
CA ASN A 60 2.46 -3.16 13.20
C ASN A 60 1.22 -2.85 14.08
N ASP A 61 0.03 -2.92 13.48
CA ASP A 61 -1.27 -2.62 14.11
C ASP A 61 -1.55 -1.14 14.47
N GLU A 62 -0.63 -0.22 14.15
CA GLU A 62 -0.81 1.21 14.38
C GLU A 62 -1.20 1.93 13.07
N ASP A 63 -2.23 2.78 13.11
CA ASP A 63 -2.67 3.55 11.94
C ASP A 63 -1.60 4.58 11.58
N ILE A 64 -1.15 4.53 10.33
CA ILE A 64 -0.06 5.37 9.84
C ILE A 64 -0.31 6.86 10.03
N ARG A 65 -1.57 7.29 10.10
CA ARG A 65 -1.94 8.70 10.35
C ARG A 65 -1.38 9.23 11.66
N PHE A 66 -1.17 8.37 12.66
CA PHE A 66 -0.56 8.75 13.94
C PHE A 66 0.97 8.64 13.93
N LEU A 67 1.52 7.82 13.03
CA LEU A 67 2.96 7.61 12.87
C LEU A 67 3.67 8.70 12.04
N GLY A 68 2.93 9.53 11.29
CA GLY A 68 3.49 10.54 10.38
C GLY A 68 2.87 10.53 8.98
N GLY A 69 1.88 9.67 8.75
CA GLY A 69 1.07 9.60 7.54
C GLY A 69 1.92 9.25 6.31
N ALA A 70 1.74 10.02 5.23
CA ALA A 70 2.48 9.85 3.98
C ALA A 70 4.00 10.07 4.11
N GLY A 71 4.45 10.73 5.17
CA GLY A 71 5.87 10.98 5.43
C GLY A 71 6.52 9.96 6.38
N TYR A 72 5.78 8.95 6.86
CA TYR A 72 6.34 7.95 7.76
C TYR A 72 7.26 6.96 7.02
N THR A 73 8.36 6.60 7.68
CA THR A 73 9.38 5.66 7.21
C THR A 73 9.34 4.44 8.14
N PHE A 74 9.21 3.24 7.56
CA PHE A 74 9.08 1.96 8.29
C PHE A 74 10.42 1.26 8.48
#